data_AF-D5WI89-F1
#
_entry.id   AF-D5WI89-F1
#
_cell.length_a   1.000
_cell.length_b   1.000
_cell.length_c   1.000
_cell.angle_alpha   90.00
_cell.angle_beta   90.00
_cell.angle_gamma   90.00
#
_symmetry.space_group_name_H-M   'P 1'
#
loop_
_entity.id
_entity.type
_entity.pdbx_description
1 polymer ?
#
loop_
_entity_poly.entity_id
_entity_poly.type
_entity_poly.pdbx_seq_one_letter_code
_entity_poly.pdbx_strand_id
1 'polypeptide(L)'
;MPPYRRMSSRRLHASGRRASCCNRRREVAARCAHIPLWRFIVTAPRAQRRTRPIENPPVAHQPVKSVDPLPNELISGLFSSSAPAWEEDLFARFPFFFRAVHHPDSYTASLSRIGMMCGSGWYSIIEQLAYDAEMELRTCWREQLQFPEKMAELDVALASGRAVSPVLPYCTYVGQADGELKVELVYGSLCPSDVRNRICVHIEIAKERSRCTCEGCGSSGTLREINFRRVYCEDCLPDLSLKRKVASAPAGQT
;
A
#
# COMPACT_ATOMS: atom_id res chain seq x y z
N MET A 1 36.64 44.48 -38.44
CA MET A 1 36.84 44.11 -37.02
C MET A 1 36.34 45.22 -36.11
N PRO A 2 35.28 44.96 -35.32
CA PRO A 2 34.96 45.72 -34.10
C PRO A 2 34.95 44.82 -32.84
N PRO A 3 35.08 45.37 -31.62
CA PRO A 3 35.46 44.61 -30.43
C PRO A 3 34.29 43.93 -29.71
N TYR A 4 34.60 42.78 -29.12
CA TYR A 4 33.74 41.89 -28.34
C TYR A 4 33.28 42.56 -27.03
N ARG A 5 31.97 42.70 -26.83
CA ARG A 5 31.37 43.22 -25.59
C ARG A 5 31.06 42.04 -24.66
N ARG A 6 31.76 41.95 -23.52
CA ARG A 6 31.47 41.01 -22.41
C ARG A 6 30.05 41.24 -21.88
N MET A 7 29.17 40.25 -21.98
CA MET A 7 27.92 40.23 -21.23
C MET A 7 28.13 39.58 -19.85
N SER A 8 27.73 40.34 -18.84
CA SER A 8 27.71 40.00 -17.43
C SER A 8 26.65 38.94 -17.13
N SER A 9 27.05 37.85 -16.47
CA SER A 9 26.14 36.85 -15.91
C SER A 9 25.47 37.43 -14.66
N ARG A 10 24.19 37.80 -14.79
CA ARG A 10 23.31 38.09 -13.66
C ARG A 10 22.94 36.78 -12.96
N ARG A 11 23.41 36.64 -11.71
CA ARG A 11 22.94 35.62 -10.78
C ARG A 11 21.46 35.85 -10.50
N LEU A 12 20.62 34.90 -10.91
CA LEU A 12 19.28 34.75 -10.37
C LEU A 12 19.38 33.92 -9.08
N HIS A 13 19.16 34.58 -7.95
CA HIS A 13 18.84 33.93 -6.69
C HIS A 13 17.42 33.34 -6.81
N ALA A 14 17.31 32.01 -6.85
CA ALA A 14 16.04 31.30 -6.75
C ALA A 14 16.03 30.42 -5.48
N SER A 15 15.26 30.90 -4.50
CA SER A 15 14.62 30.23 -3.36
C SER A 15 14.98 28.74 -3.07
N GLY A 16 15.72 28.52 -1.99
CA GLY A 16 16.14 27.21 -1.49
C GLY A 16 15.09 26.43 -0.68
N ARG A 17 13.94 26.06 -1.29
CA ARG A 17 13.00 25.08 -0.67
C ARG A 17 12.58 23.91 -1.57
N ARG A 18 13.13 23.77 -2.78
CA ARG A 18 12.83 22.64 -3.70
C ARG A 18 13.87 21.52 -3.70
N ALA A 19 15.02 21.71 -3.05
CA ALA A 19 16.15 20.79 -3.18
C ALA A 19 16.17 19.62 -2.18
N SER A 20 15.30 19.63 -1.15
CA SER A 20 15.38 18.64 -0.07
C SER A 20 14.95 17.23 -0.49
N CYS A 21 13.92 17.10 -1.34
CA CYS A 21 13.40 15.79 -1.75
C CYS A 21 14.25 15.14 -2.86
N CYS A 22 14.78 15.93 -3.81
CA CYS A 22 15.63 15.41 -4.90
C CYS A 22 16.99 14.86 -4.42
N ASN A 23 17.57 15.40 -3.34
CA ASN A 23 18.88 14.95 -2.85
C ASN A 23 18.85 13.62 -2.08
N ARG A 24 17.67 13.13 -1.67
CA ARG A 24 17.55 11.92 -0.83
C ARG A 24 17.52 10.61 -1.63
N ARG A 25 17.51 10.69 -2.97
CA ARG A 25 17.55 9.55 -3.90
C ARG A 25 18.76 8.63 -3.70
N ARG A 26 19.88 9.14 -3.17
CA ARG A 26 21.11 8.36 -2.89
C ARG A 26 21.13 7.69 -1.51
N GLU A 27 20.35 8.16 -0.54
CA GLU A 27 20.37 7.62 0.83
C GLU A 27 19.44 6.41 1.02
N VAL A 28 18.39 6.27 0.19
CA VAL A 28 17.39 5.19 0.32
C VAL A 28 17.96 3.82 -0.02
N ALA A 29 18.90 3.73 -0.97
CA ALA A 29 19.58 2.48 -1.32
C ALA A 29 20.40 1.88 -0.14
N ALA A 30 20.88 2.72 0.78
CA ALA A 30 21.69 2.28 1.92
C ALA A 30 20.85 1.76 3.11
N ARG A 31 19.57 2.13 3.21
CA ARG A 31 18.70 1.75 4.36
C ARG A 31 18.03 0.38 4.21
N CYS A 32 17.91 -0.16 2.99
CA CYS A 32 17.28 -1.46 2.76
C CYS A 32 18.17 -2.67 3.06
N ALA A 33 19.46 -2.47 3.38
CA ALA A 33 20.41 -3.54 3.70
C ALA A 33 20.25 -4.12 5.12
N HIS A 34 19.28 -3.64 5.92
CA HIS A 34 19.15 -3.98 7.35
C HIS A 34 17.75 -4.46 7.75
N ILE A 35 17.16 -5.39 7.00
CA ILE A 35 15.99 -6.15 7.47
C ILE A 35 16.50 -7.41 8.19
N PRO A 36 16.34 -7.56 9.52
CA PRO A 36 16.80 -8.75 10.22
C PRO A 36 15.96 -9.97 9.83
N LEU A 37 16.63 -11.02 9.34
CA LEU A 37 16.09 -12.38 9.26
C LEU A 37 15.75 -12.86 10.67
N TRP A 38 14.46 -12.92 11.01
CA TRP A 38 14.04 -13.69 12.18
C TRP A 38 13.70 -15.12 11.74
N ARG A 39 14.54 -16.03 12.24
CA ARG A 39 14.43 -17.49 12.27
C ARG A 39 13.03 -17.93 12.70
N PHE A 40 12.47 -18.92 12.00
CA PHE A 40 11.75 -19.99 12.68
C PHE A 40 12.36 -21.33 12.28
N ILE A 41 13.12 -21.88 13.22
CA ILE A 41 13.64 -23.24 13.22
C ILE A 41 12.47 -24.15 13.59
N VAL A 42 12.30 -25.19 12.78
CA VAL A 42 11.49 -26.37 13.04
C VAL A 42 12.04 -27.10 14.25
N THR A 43 11.22 -27.33 15.28
CA THR A 43 11.41 -28.46 16.20
C THR A 43 10.07 -29.06 16.59
N ALA A 44 9.90 -30.33 16.25
CA ALA A 44 8.82 -31.23 16.70
C ALA A 44 9.21 -31.90 18.05
N PRO A 45 8.29 -32.61 18.73
CA PRO A 45 8.16 -32.60 20.19
C PRO A 45 8.79 -33.81 20.90
N ARG A 46 9.16 -33.64 22.19
CA ARG A 46 8.91 -34.56 23.32
C ARG A 46 9.69 -34.15 24.57
N ALA A 47 9.00 -33.95 25.69
CA ALA A 47 9.33 -34.52 27.00
C ALA A 47 8.29 -34.10 28.05
N GLN A 48 7.70 -35.09 28.72
CA GLN A 48 6.76 -34.95 29.83
C GLN A 48 7.39 -34.24 31.04
N ARG A 49 6.68 -33.28 31.62
CA ARG A 49 6.80 -32.97 33.05
C ARG A 49 5.41 -32.86 33.67
N ARG A 50 5.18 -33.71 34.67
CA ARG A 50 4.02 -33.69 35.57
C ARG A 50 4.01 -32.40 36.38
N THR A 51 2.89 -31.69 36.37
CA THR A 51 2.50 -30.73 37.42
C THR A 51 1.11 -31.08 37.91
N ARG A 52 0.93 -31.05 39.23
CA ARG A 52 -0.32 -31.38 39.93
C ARG A 52 -1.40 -30.30 39.67
N PRO A 53 -2.70 -30.64 39.72
CA PRO A 53 -3.75 -29.67 39.51
C PRO A 53 -3.96 -28.82 40.77
N ILE A 54 -3.99 -27.50 40.59
CA ILE A 54 -4.58 -26.56 41.54
C ILE A 54 -6.04 -26.39 41.10
N GLU A 55 -6.96 -26.80 41.95
CA GLU A 55 -8.40 -26.61 41.76
C GLU A 55 -8.73 -25.12 41.85
N ASN A 56 -9.28 -24.54 40.78
CA ASN A 56 -9.92 -23.23 40.81
C ASN A 56 -11.44 -23.42 41.00
N PRO A 57 -12.11 -22.61 41.84
CA PRO A 57 -13.55 -22.66 42.01
C PRO A 57 -14.29 -22.16 40.76
N PRO A 58 -15.56 -22.59 40.54
CA PRO A 58 -16.30 -22.27 39.33
C PRO A 58 -16.67 -20.79 39.26
N VAL A 59 -16.16 -20.09 38.25
CA VAL A 59 -16.60 -18.75 37.88
C VAL A 59 -17.97 -18.89 37.21
N ALA A 60 -18.99 -18.25 37.81
CA ALA A 60 -20.32 -18.15 37.23
C ALA A 60 -20.26 -17.39 35.90
N HIS A 61 -20.61 -18.07 34.81
CA HIS A 61 -20.81 -17.43 33.52
C HIS A 61 -22.09 -16.59 33.57
N GLN A 62 -21.95 -15.26 33.58
CA GLN A 62 -23.06 -14.38 33.19
C GLN A 62 -23.25 -14.46 31.67
N PRO A 63 -24.47 -14.66 31.16
CA PRO A 63 -24.73 -14.64 29.74
C PRO A 63 -24.53 -13.21 29.20
N VAL A 64 -23.56 -13.05 28.30
CA VAL A 64 -23.38 -11.84 27.50
C VAL A 64 -24.63 -11.68 26.66
N LYS A 65 -25.33 -10.54 26.82
CA LYS A 65 -26.48 -10.19 25.98
C LYS A 65 -26.02 -10.18 24.52
N SER A 66 -26.66 -11.00 23.70
CA SER A 66 -26.51 -10.99 22.24
C SER A 66 -26.83 -9.59 21.74
N VAL A 67 -25.83 -8.93 21.15
CA VAL A 67 -26.05 -7.76 20.33
C VAL A 67 -26.56 -8.28 18.99
N ASP A 68 -27.77 -7.91 18.61
CA ASP A 68 -28.34 -8.28 17.32
C ASP A 68 -27.38 -7.83 16.19
N PRO A 69 -27.02 -8.72 15.25
CA PRO A 69 -26.20 -8.34 14.12
C PRO A 69 -26.98 -7.29 13.31
N LEU A 70 -26.36 -6.12 13.12
CA LEU A 70 -26.90 -5.08 12.25
C LEU A 70 -27.26 -5.69 10.89
N PRO A 71 -28.42 -5.34 10.30
CA PRO A 71 -28.80 -5.83 8.98
C PRO A 71 -27.71 -5.50 7.94
N ASN A 72 -27.23 -6.52 7.23
CA ASN A 72 -26.22 -6.42 6.14
C ASN A 72 -26.57 -5.40 5.04
N GLU A 73 -27.84 -4.97 4.97
CA GLU A 73 -28.32 -4.03 3.96
C GLU A 73 -27.90 -2.58 4.19
N LEU A 74 -27.50 -2.20 5.42
CA LEU A 74 -26.92 -0.87 5.68
C LEU A 74 -25.43 -0.75 5.35
N ILE A 75 -24.73 -1.88 5.19
CA ILE A 75 -23.32 -1.92 4.77
C ILE A 75 -23.22 -1.91 3.23
N SER A 76 -24.24 -2.40 2.54
CA SER A 76 -24.26 -2.53 1.08
C SER A 76 -24.50 -1.20 0.34
N GLY A 77 -24.99 -0.16 1.01
CA GLY A 77 -25.31 1.14 0.39
C GLY A 77 -24.16 2.16 0.33
N LEU A 78 -23.01 1.89 0.96
CA LEU A 78 -21.86 2.81 1.02
C LEU A 78 -20.72 2.48 0.05
N PHE A 79 -20.76 1.30 -0.59
CA PHE A 79 -19.73 0.83 -1.50
C PHE A 79 -20.37 0.48 -2.84
N SER A 80 -20.61 1.51 -3.66
CA SER A 80 -20.93 1.31 -5.08
C SER A 80 -19.75 0.58 -5.72
N SER A 81 -19.96 -0.69 -6.08
CA SER A 81 -18.94 -1.70 -6.30
C SER A 81 -18.30 -1.70 -7.70
N SER A 82 -18.06 -0.52 -8.29
CA SER A 82 -17.20 -0.43 -9.47
C SER A 82 -15.95 0.34 -9.05
N ALA A 83 -14.82 -0.36 -9.01
CA ALA A 83 -13.53 0.31 -8.95
C ALA A 83 -13.50 1.39 -10.06
N PRO A 84 -12.92 2.57 -9.81
CA PRO A 84 -12.84 3.59 -10.85
C PRO A 84 -12.13 2.99 -12.08
N ALA A 85 -12.57 3.35 -13.30
CA ALA A 85 -12.12 2.70 -14.54
C ALA A 85 -10.59 2.62 -14.72
N TRP A 86 -9.84 3.53 -14.09
CA TRP A 86 -8.37 3.50 -14.10
C TRP A 86 -7.79 2.36 -13.26
N GLU A 87 -8.46 1.91 -12.19
CA GLU A 87 -8.02 0.77 -11.39
C GLU A 87 -8.11 -0.52 -12.20
N GLU A 88 -9.19 -0.72 -12.95
CA GLU A 88 -9.37 -1.89 -13.82
C GLU A 88 -8.29 -1.93 -14.91
N ASP A 89 -8.02 -0.80 -15.59
CA ASP A 89 -6.91 -0.70 -16.57
C ASP A 89 -5.56 -1.04 -15.93
N LEU A 90 -5.31 -0.49 -14.73
CA LEU A 90 -4.07 -0.71 -13.99
C LEU A 90 -3.89 -2.18 -13.61
N PHE A 91 -4.95 -2.84 -13.12
CA PHE A 91 -4.92 -4.25 -12.77
C PHE A 91 -4.70 -5.14 -14.00
N ALA A 92 -5.33 -4.81 -15.13
CA ALA A 92 -5.15 -5.55 -16.38
C ALA A 92 -3.74 -5.43 -16.94
N ARG A 93 -3.09 -4.26 -16.81
CA ARG A 93 -1.74 -4.00 -17.34
C ARG A 93 -0.63 -4.66 -16.52
N PHE A 94 -0.83 -4.87 -15.22
CA PHE A 94 0.18 -5.43 -14.32
C PHE A 94 -0.34 -6.71 -13.61
N PRO A 95 -0.60 -7.79 -14.38
CA PRO A 95 -1.28 -8.98 -13.88
C PRO A 95 -0.45 -9.83 -12.89
N PHE A 96 0.88 -9.75 -12.89
CA PHE A 96 1.67 -10.45 -11.86
C PHE A 96 1.63 -9.71 -10.53
N PHE A 97 1.75 -8.38 -10.58
CA PHE A 97 1.75 -7.55 -9.39
C PHE A 97 0.36 -7.53 -8.72
N PHE A 98 -0.70 -7.37 -9.50
CA PHE A 98 -2.09 -7.36 -9.03
C PHE A 98 -2.81 -8.70 -9.19
N ARG A 99 -2.08 -9.82 -9.21
CA ARG A 99 -2.62 -11.16 -9.45
C ARG A 99 -3.79 -11.54 -8.55
N ALA A 100 -3.79 -11.06 -7.30
CA ALA A 100 -4.85 -11.34 -6.35
C ALA A 100 -6.21 -10.72 -6.70
N VAL A 101 -6.23 -9.68 -7.53
CA VAL A 101 -7.48 -9.10 -8.06
C VAL A 101 -8.11 -10.05 -9.07
N HIS A 102 -7.30 -10.71 -9.90
CA HIS A 102 -7.76 -11.62 -10.95
C HIS A 102 -8.10 -13.02 -10.43
N HIS A 103 -7.51 -13.43 -9.31
CA HIS A 103 -7.67 -14.76 -8.71
C HIS A 103 -7.95 -14.67 -7.20
N PRO A 104 -9.07 -14.05 -6.78
CA PRO A 104 -9.37 -13.82 -5.37
C PRO A 104 -9.51 -15.11 -4.55
N ASP A 105 -9.92 -16.21 -5.19
CA ASP A 105 -10.04 -17.54 -4.54
C ASP A 105 -8.68 -18.17 -4.24
N SER A 106 -7.66 -17.84 -5.04
CA SER A 106 -6.28 -18.33 -4.86
C SER A 106 -5.48 -17.42 -3.92
N TYR A 107 -5.84 -16.14 -3.83
CA TYR A 107 -5.04 -15.11 -3.18
C TYR A 107 -5.90 -14.18 -2.34
N THR A 108 -5.75 -14.27 -1.02
CA THR A 108 -6.41 -13.35 -0.10
C THR A 108 -5.74 -11.97 -0.16
N ALA A 109 -6.48 -10.98 -0.66
CA ALA A 109 -6.02 -9.60 -0.72
C ALA A 109 -7.12 -8.63 -0.29
N SER A 110 -6.73 -7.55 0.37
CA SER A 110 -7.64 -6.43 0.62
C SER A 110 -8.03 -5.76 -0.70
N LEU A 111 -7.09 -5.62 -1.64
CA LEU A 111 -7.33 -5.03 -2.96
C LEU A 111 -8.50 -5.64 -3.70
N SER A 112 -8.65 -6.97 -3.70
CA SER A 112 -9.75 -7.64 -4.41
C SER A 112 -11.12 -7.39 -3.77
N ARG A 113 -11.16 -6.97 -2.50
CA ARG A 113 -12.41 -6.72 -1.77
C ARG A 113 -12.80 -5.24 -1.68
N ILE A 114 -11.81 -4.36 -1.49
CA ILE A 114 -12.05 -2.94 -1.19
C ILE A 114 -11.42 -1.97 -2.20
N GLY A 115 -10.69 -2.47 -3.20
CA GLY A 115 -9.99 -1.63 -4.18
C GLY A 115 -8.82 -0.85 -3.58
N MET A 116 -8.36 0.19 -4.28
CA MET A 116 -7.31 1.08 -3.77
C MET A 116 -7.87 2.12 -2.80
N MET A 117 -7.21 2.29 -1.65
CA MET A 117 -7.62 3.26 -0.62
C MET A 117 -6.77 4.54 -0.64
N CYS A 118 -6.58 5.13 -1.83
CA CYS A 118 -5.89 6.41 -2.00
C CYS A 118 -6.50 7.22 -3.15
N GLY A 119 -6.31 8.53 -3.13
CA GLY A 119 -6.82 9.44 -4.16
C GLY A 119 -6.09 9.33 -5.51
N SER A 120 -6.80 9.74 -6.57
CA SER A 120 -6.36 9.65 -7.97
C SER A 120 -5.08 10.40 -8.28
N GLY A 121 -4.70 11.40 -7.49
CA GLY A 121 -3.45 12.14 -7.66
C GLY A 121 -2.20 11.27 -7.51
N TRP A 122 -2.31 10.10 -6.87
CA TRP A 122 -1.20 9.16 -6.75
C TRP A 122 -1.16 8.09 -7.85
N TYR A 123 -2.09 8.12 -8.80
CA TYR A 123 -2.16 7.13 -9.89
C TYR A 123 -0.81 6.91 -10.58
N SER A 124 -0.13 7.97 -11.01
CA SER A 124 1.15 7.87 -11.72
C SER A 124 2.28 7.29 -10.87
N ILE A 125 2.22 7.47 -9.54
CA ILE A 125 3.17 6.86 -8.60
C ILE A 125 2.91 5.35 -8.51
N ILE A 126 1.65 4.96 -8.39
CA ILE A 126 1.23 3.56 -8.28
C ILE A 126 1.50 2.83 -9.60
N GLU A 127 1.19 3.46 -10.74
CA GLU A 127 1.45 2.92 -12.07
C GLU A 127 2.93 2.65 -12.29
N GLN A 128 3.81 3.60 -11.94
CA GLN A 128 5.25 3.39 -12.06
C GLN A 128 5.74 2.28 -11.12
N LEU A 129 5.23 2.23 -9.88
CA LEU A 129 5.57 1.17 -8.94
C LEU A 129 5.14 -0.21 -9.47
N ALA A 130 3.92 -0.31 -9.98
CA ALA A 130 3.38 -1.53 -10.54
C ALA A 130 4.18 -1.98 -11.76
N TYR A 131 4.55 -1.06 -12.66
CA TYR A 131 5.44 -1.34 -13.79
C TYR A 131 6.79 -1.90 -13.34
N ASP A 132 7.46 -1.21 -12.41
CA ASP A 132 8.79 -1.62 -11.94
C ASP A 132 8.73 -3.01 -11.26
N ALA A 133 7.74 -3.23 -10.39
CA ALA A 133 7.56 -4.50 -9.70
C ALA A 133 7.18 -5.63 -10.66
N GLU A 134 6.27 -5.38 -11.61
CA GLU A 134 5.88 -6.32 -12.65
C GLU A 134 7.09 -6.79 -13.47
N MET A 135 8.00 -5.89 -13.83
CA MET A 135 9.21 -6.22 -14.57
C MET A 135 10.16 -7.14 -13.78
N GLU A 136 10.31 -6.90 -12.49
CA GLU A 136 11.07 -7.78 -11.59
C GLU A 136 10.43 -9.16 -11.49
N LEU A 137 9.10 -9.21 -11.33
CA LEU A 137 8.34 -10.46 -11.25
C LEU A 137 8.43 -11.27 -12.55
N ARG A 138 8.31 -10.61 -13.72
CA ARG A 138 8.43 -11.26 -15.03
C ARG A 138 9.83 -11.79 -15.29
N THR A 139 10.85 -11.11 -14.79
CA THR A 139 12.23 -11.57 -14.92
C THR A 139 12.47 -12.78 -14.02
N CYS A 140 12.08 -12.68 -12.75
CA CYS A 140 12.10 -13.80 -11.80
C CYS A 140 11.35 -15.02 -12.34
N TRP A 141 10.15 -14.83 -12.92
CA TRP A 141 9.36 -15.90 -13.51
C TRP A 141 10.11 -16.61 -14.65
N ARG A 142 10.66 -15.85 -15.60
CA ARG A 142 11.39 -16.40 -16.75
C ARG A 142 12.64 -17.17 -16.36
N GLU A 143 13.35 -16.71 -15.33
CA GLU A 143 14.57 -17.36 -14.84
C GLU A 143 14.27 -18.66 -14.09
N GLN A 144 13.17 -18.72 -13.34
CA GLN A 144 12.85 -19.84 -12.47
C GLN A 144 11.97 -20.90 -13.13
N LEU A 145 11.09 -20.49 -14.04
CA LEU A 145 10.09 -21.37 -14.63
C LEU A 145 10.14 -21.22 -16.15
N GLN A 146 10.72 -22.23 -16.79
CA GLN A 146 10.83 -22.32 -18.25
C GLN A 146 9.47 -22.46 -18.98
N PHE A 147 8.35 -22.63 -18.25
CA PHE A 147 7.02 -22.92 -18.80
C PHE A 147 5.91 -22.04 -18.17
N PRO A 148 5.29 -21.11 -18.93
CA PRO A 148 4.24 -20.22 -18.44
C PRO A 148 2.94 -20.91 -18.01
N GLU A 149 2.54 -22.03 -18.64
CA GLU A 149 1.26 -22.71 -18.30
C GLU A 149 1.21 -23.20 -16.86
N LYS A 150 2.37 -23.35 -16.20
CA LYS A 150 2.47 -23.74 -14.80
C LYS A 150 1.90 -22.72 -13.82
N MET A 151 1.75 -21.43 -14.17
CA MET A 151 1.17 -20.44 -13.26
C MET A 151 -0.27 -20.78 -12.88
N ALA A 152 -1.11 -21.01 -13.88
CA ALA A 152 -2.53 -21.27 -13.64
C ALA A 152 -2.71 -22.56 -12.81
N GLU A 153 -1.90 -23.59 -13.06
CA GLU A 153 -1.90 -24.82 -12.27
C GLU A 153 -1.49 -24.57 -10.80
N LEU A 154 -0.49 -23.71 -10.59
CA LEU A 154 -0.03 -23.32 -9.24
C LEU A 154 -1.09 -22.48 -8.52
N ASP A 155 -1.79 -21.59 -9.22
CA ASP A 155 -2.88 -20.78 -8.69
C ASP A 155 -4.07 -21.67 -8.27
N VAL A 156 -4.39 -22.68 -9.08
CA VAL A 156 -5.40 -23.71 -8.74
C VAL A 156 -4.92 -24.56 -7.56
N ALA A 157 -3.64 -24.91 -7.49
CA ALA A 157 -3.08 -25.63 -6.35
C ALA A 157 -3.19 -24.81 -5.04
N LEU A 158 -2.99 -23.49 -5.11
CA LEU A 158 -3.19 -22.59 -3.97
C LEU A 158 -4.66 -22.52 -3.55
N ALA A 159 -5.57 -22.29 -4.50
CA ALA A 159 -7.01 -22.23 -4.21
C ALA A 159 -7.54 -23.54 -3.60
N SER A 160 -7.04 -24.68 -4.08
CA SER A 160 -7.41 -26.00 -3.55
C SER A 160 -6.71 -26.38 -2.23
N GLY A 161 -5.86 -25.50 -1.67
CA GLY A 161 -5.09 -25.77 -0.46
C GLY A 161 -3.99 -26.83 -0.63
N ARG A 162 -3.72 -27.26 -1.87
CA ARG A 162 -2.63 -28.19 -2.19
C ARG A 162 -1.26 -27.51 -2.17
N ALA A 163 -1.22 -26.18 -2.28
CA ALA A 163 -0.04 -25.36 -2.06
C ALA A 163 -0.24 -24.44 -0.85
N VAL A 164 0.81 -24.22 -0.06
CA VAL A 164 0.77 -23.46 1.20
C VAL A 164 1.20 -22.01 1.02
N SER A 165 1.93 -21.70 -0.05
CA SER A 165 2.53 -20.38 -0.28
C SER A 165 2.55 -20.06 -1.76
N PRO A 166 2.29 -18.79 -2.14
CA PRO A 166 2.37 -18.36 -3.52
C PRO A 166 3.77 -18.60 -4.10
N VAL A 167 3.88 -18.71 -5.42
CA VAL A 167 5.19 -18.91 -6.06
C VAL A 167 5.93 -17.59 -6.21
N LEU A 168 5.25 -16.57 -6.74
CA LEU A 168 5.77 -15.22 -6.88
C LEU A 168 5.12 -14.27 -5.88
N PRO A 169 5.82 -13.18 -5.51
CA PRO A 169 5.20 -12.10 -4.77
C PRO A 169 3.98 -11.53 -5.49
N TYR A 170 3.04 -11.01 -4.72
CA TYR A 170 1.88 -10.27 -5.23
C TYR A 170 1.45 -9.20 -4.23
N CYS A 171 0.75 -8.19 -4.73
CA CYS A 171 0.23 -7.09 -3.93
C CYS A 171 -1.11 -7.44 -3.28
N THR A 172 -1.22 -7.20 -1.98
CA THR A 172 -2.46 -7.41 -1.21
C THR A 172 -3.18 -6.12 -0.85
N TYR A 173 -2.45 -5.01 -0.81
CA TYR A 173 -2.99 -3.72 -0.37
C TYR A 173 -2.25 -2.56 -1.03
N VAL A 174 -3.01 -1.57 -1.52
CA VAL A 174 -2.53 -0.24 -1.88
C VAL A 174 -3.47 0.79 -1.25
N GLY A 175 -2.91 1.74 -0.50
CA GLY A 175 -3.71 2.82 0.05
C GLY A 175 -2.89 3.89 0.72
N GLN A 176 -3.58 4.79 1.43
CA GLN A 176 -3.00 5.91 2.12
C GLN A 176 -2.92 5.66 3.63
N ALA A 177 -1.75 5.90 4.22
CA ALA A 177 -1.57 5.96 5.67
C ALA A 177 -0.57 7.06 6.03
N ASP A 178 -0.87 7.89 7.03
CA ASP A 178 0.05 8.91 7.55
C ASP A 178 0.74 9.83 6.52
N GLY A 179 0.00 10.22 5.48
CA GLY A 179 0.51 11.07 4.39
C GLY A 179 1.46 10.36 3.43
N GLU A 180 1.51 9.03 3.43
CA GLU A 180 2.30 8.25 2.50
C GLU A 180 1.52 7.09 1.88
N LEU A 181 2.01 6.65 0.73
CA LEU A 181 1.53 5.46 0.04
C LEU A 181 1.94 4.21 0.82
N LYS A 182 0.98 3.42 1.25
CA LYS A 182 1.23 2.12 1.87
C LYS A 182 0.93 1.03 0.87
N VAL A 183 1.90 0.13 0.69
CA VAL A 183 1.80 -1.05 -0.17
C VAL A 183 2.19 -2.27 0.65
N GLU A 184 1.35 -3.31 0.62
CA GLU A 184 1.63 -4.58 1.28
C GLU A 184 1.74 -5.69 0.22
N LEU A 185 2.74 -6.55 0.41
CA LEU A 185 3.01 -7.69 -0.46
C LEU A 185 3.03 -8.98 0.37
N VAL A 186 2.53 -10.05 -0.23
CA VAL A 186 2.83 -11.41 0.21
C VAL A 186 3.94 -11.94 -0.69
N TYR A 187 5.02 -12.43 -0.08
CA TYR A 187 6.16 -12.98 -0.82
C TYR A 187 5.97 -14.47 -1.06
N GLY A 188 6.29 -14.90 -2.28
CA GLY A 188 6.25 -16.30 -2.67
C GLY A 188 7.50 -17.08 -2.32
N SER A 189 7.34 -18.40 -2.23
CA SER A 189 8.38 -19.35 -1.85
C SER A 189 9.57 -19.38 -2.81
N LEU A 190 9.37 -18.98 -4.08
CA LEU A 190 10.45 -18.90 -5.04
C LEU A 190 11.04 -17.50 -5.18
N CYS A 191 10.57 -16.47 -4.47
CA CYS A 191 11.13 -15.13 -4.61
C CYS A 191 12.58 -15.05 -4.09
N PRO A 192 13.58 -14.81 -4.94
CA PRO A 192 14.95 -14.57 -4.49
C PRO A 192 15.02 -13.31 -3.62
N SER A 193 15.98 -13.29 -2.69
CA SER A 193 16.15 -12.16 -1.76
C SER A 193 16.56 -10.88 -2.48
N ASP A 194 17.32 -10.96 -3.57
CA ASP A 194 17.71 -9.81 -4.39
C ASP A 194 16.52 -9.22 -5.14
N VAL A 195 15.66 -10.04 -5.76
CA VAL A 195 14.40 -9.60 -6.39
C VAL A 195 13.50 -8.92 -5.35
N ARG A 196 13.34 -9.54 -4.18
CA ARG A 196 12.60 -8.96 -3.06
C ARG A 196 13.13 -7.58 -2.67
N ASN A 197 14.45 -7.46 -2.54
CA ASN A 197 15.07 -6.20 -2.16
C ASN A 197 14.86 -5.11 -3.23
N ARG A 198 14.94 -5.44 -4.53
CA ARG A 198 14.64 -4.49 -5.60
C ARG A 198 13.19 -4.00 -5.55
N ILE A 199 12.23 -4.90 -5.38
CA ILE A 199 10.81 -4.53 -5.22
C ILE A 199 10.62 -3.62 -4.00
N CYS A 200 11.24 -3.93 -2.86
CA CYS A 200 11.22 -3.06 -1.67
C CYS A 200 11.77 -1.66 -1.96
N VAL A 201 12.85 -1.56 -2.75
CA VAL A 201 13.41 -0.25 -3.16
C VAL A 201 12.40 0.55 -3.99
N HIS A 202 11.68 -0.08 -4.93
CA HIS A 202 10.63 0.60 -5.69
C HIS A 202 9.49 1.09 -4.80
N ILE A 203 9.07 0.30 -3.81
CA ILE A 203 8.05 0.70 -2.82
C ILE A 203 8.52 1.94 -2.03
N GLU A 204 9.76 1.96 -1.56
CA GLU A 204 10.30 3.10 -0.81
C GLU A 204 10.41 4.37 -1.67
N ILE A 205 10.76 4.23 -2.96
CA ILE A 205 10.73 5.36 -3.91
C ILE A 205 9.30 5.89 -4.07
N ALA A 206 8.31 5.01 -4.23
CA ALA A 206 6.91 5.39 -4.36
C ALA A 206 6.39 6.09 -3.09
N LYS A 207 6.74 5.57 -1.91
CA LYS A 207 6.49 6.19 -0.60
C LYS A 207 7.05 7.60 -0.52
N GLU A 208 8.33 7.78 -0.81
CA GLU A 208 8.94 9.12 -0.71
C GLU A 208 8.31 10.11 -1.70
N ARG A 209 7.94 9.67 -2.91
CA ARG A 209 7.21 10.51 -3.87
C ARG A 209 5.83 10.92 -3.35
N SER A 210 5.08 9.98 -2.76
CA SER A 210 3.73 10.25 -2.26
C SER A 210 3.72 11.32 -1.17
N ARG A 211 4.75 11.40 -0.33
CA ARG A 211 4.88 12.39 0.77
C ARG A 211 4.92 13.85 0.32
N CYS A 212 5.23 14.11 -0.94
CA CYS A 212 5.28 15.46 -1.51
C CYS A 212 4.34 15.65 -2.71
N THR A 213 3.47 14.68 -2.97
CA THR A 213 2.53 14.66 -4.09
C THR A 213 1.10 14.73 -3.57
N CYS A 214 0.32 15.69 -4.07
CA CYS A 214 -1.08 15.86 -3.75
C CYS A 214 -1.88 14.60 -4.10
N GLU A 215 -2.57 14.04 -3.12
CA GLU A 215 -3.42 12.85 -3.26
C GLU A 215 -4.64 13.11 -4.18
N GLY A 216 -5.09 14.37 -4.28
CA GLY A 216 -6.20 14.76 -5.14
C GLY A 216 -5.84 14.88 -6.62
N CYS A 217 -4.77 15.64 -6.94
CA CYS A 217 -4.46 16.04 -8.32
C CYS A 217 -3.08 15.65 -8.83
N GLY A 218 -2.19 15.10 -8.00
CA GLY A 218 -0.85 14.69 -8.40
C GLY A 218 0.18 15.82 -8.55
N SER A 219 -0.22 17.07 -8.30
CA SER A 219 0.72 18.20 -8.20
C SER A 219 1.53 18.17 -6.91
N SER A 220 2.50 19.06 -6.73
CA SER A 220 3.22 19.16 -5.45
C SER A 220 2.26 19.49 -4.30
N GLY A 221 2.31 18.71 -3.23
CA GLY A 221 1.50 18.89 -2.04
C GLY A 221 2.34 18.94 -0.77
N THR A 222 1.70 19.32 0.33
CA THR A 222 2.29 19.32 1.66
C THR A 222 1.45 18.47 2.59
N LEU A 223 2.10 17.86 3.59
CA LEU A 223 1.40 17.10 4.63
C LEU A 223 0.47 18.03 5.42
N ARG A 224 -0.80 17.65 5.52
CA ARG A 224 -1.85 18.35 6.25
C ARG A 224 -2.46 17.40 7.27
N GLU A 225 -2.78 17.95 8.43
CA GLU A 225 -3.44 17.23 9.53
C GLU A 225 -4.91 17.66 9.57
N ILE A 226 -5.66 17.33 8.52
CA ILE A 226 -7.07 17.65 8.39
C ILE A 226 -7.86 16.34 8.55
N ASN A 227 -8.34 16.06 9.77
CA ASN A 227 -8.96 14.80 10.22
C ASN A 227 -8.02 13.58 10.17
N PHE A 228 -7.35 13.36 9.04
CA PHE A 228 -6.31 12.37 8.82
C PHE A 228 -5.08 13.04 8.20
N ARG A 229 -3.91 12.46 8.43
CA ARG A 229 -2.66 12.97 7.86
C ARG A 229 -2.63 12.61 6.37
N ARG A 230 -2.72 13.63 5.50
CA ARG A 230 -2.80 13.48 4.03
C ARG A 230 -1.99 14.56 3.34
N VAL A 231 -1.58 14.33 2.10
CA VAL A 231 -0.78 15.29 1.32
C VAL A 231 -1.69 15.96 0.30
N TYR A 232 -1.89 17.28 0.42
CA TYR A 232 -2.72 18.05 -0.51
C TYR A 232 -2.00 19.35 -0.94
N CYS A 233 -2.25 19.80 -2.16
CA CYS A 233 -1.96 21.17 -2.57
C CYS A 233 -3.03 22.12 -2.03
N GLU A 234 -2.80 23.44 -2.10
CA GLU A 234 -3.76 24.44 -1.64
C GLU A 234 -5.11 24.34 -2.38
N ASP A 235 -5.07 24.04 -3.68
CA ASP A 235 -6.27 23.99 -4.53
C ASP A 235 -7.16 22.76 -4.26
N CYS A 236 -6.56 21.66 -3.78
CA CYS A 236 -7.28 20.43 -3.44
C CYS A 236 -7.60 20.32 -1.94
N LEU A 237 -7.33 21.37 -1.15
CA LEU A 237 -7.73 21.35 0.25
C LEU A 237 -9.25 21.17 0.31
N PRO A 238 -9.75 20.15 1.02
CA PRO A 238 -11.17 20.03 1.26
C PRO A 238 -11.62 21.29 1.99
N ASP A 239 -12.64 21.97 1.46
CA ASP A 239 -13.15 23.20 2.05
C ASP A 239 -13.77 22.90 3.43
N LEU A 240 -12.95 23.03 4.47
CA LEU A 240 -13.35 22.82 5.87
C LEU A 240 -14.35 23.88 6.34
N SER A 241 -14.63 24.92 5.53
CA SER A 241 -15.49 26.03 5.91
C SER A 241 -17.00 25.73 5.80
N LEU A 242 -17.42 24.61 5.20
CA LEU A 242 -18.85 24.27 5.05
C LEU A 242 -19.47 23.50 6.24
N LYS A 243 -18.69 23.05 7.25
CA LYS A 243 -19.24 22.27 8.39
C LYS A 243 -19.24 22.97 9.76
N ARG A 244 -19.09 24.31 9.80
CA ARG A 244 -19.22 25.10 11.04
C ARG A 244 -20.34 26.15 11.05
N LYS A 245 -21.25 26.15 10.07
CA LYS A 245 -22.40 27.08 10.05
C LYS A 245 -23.71 26.54 10.67
N VAL A 246 -23.70 25.36 11.29
CA VAL A 246 -24.91 24.79 11.95
C VAL A 246 -24.82 24.76 13.48
N ALA A 247 -23.71 25.22 14.09
CA ALA A 247 -23.54 25.21 15.55
C ALA A 247 -23.54 26.62 16.20
N SER A 248 -24.05 27.65 15.52
CA SER A 248 -24.24 28.97 16.13
C SER A 248 -25.46 29.68 15.57
N ALA A 249 -26.64 29.07 15.73
CA ALA A 249 -27.86 29.86 15.80
C ALA A 249 -28.04 30.29 17.27
N PRO A 250 -28.04 31.59 17.60
CA PRO A 250 -28.33 32.04 18.95
C PRO A 250 -29.82 31.79 19.25
N ALA A 251 -30.09 31.08 20.34
CA ALA A 251 -31.41 31.06 20.95
C ALA A 251 -31.69 32.45 21.56
N GLY A 252 -32.25 33.37 20.76
CA GLY A 252 -33.06 34.48 21.29
C GLY A 252 -34.47 33.91 21.54
N GLN A 253 -34.97 33.85 22.77
CA GLN A 253 -35.59 34.97 23.50
C GLN A 253 -36.59 35.75 22.65
N THR A 254 -37.85 35.31 22.69
CA THR A 254 -39.02 36.10 23.12
C THR A 254 -40.13 35.15 23.53
#